data_AF-A0A975YI29-F1
#
_entry.id   AF-A0A975YI29-F1
#
_cell.length_a   1.000
_cell.length_b   1.000
_cell.length_c   1.000
_cell.angle_alpha   90.00
_cell.angle_beta   90.00
_cell.angle_gamma   90.00
#
_symmetry.space_group_name_H-M   'P 1'
#
loop_
_entity.id
_entity.type
_entity.pdbx_description
1 polymer ?
#
loop_
_entity_poly.entity_id
_entity_poly.type
_entity_poly.pdbx_seq_one_letter_code
_entity_poly.pdbx_strand_id
1 'polypeptide(L)'
;MIGFIGSVFSPWYRWSGRENPANHCCLNVATYGRGGRWTMTDRGEEALGLSRDALQIGPSAMVWKGDRLEVQINEVSTPHAQRVKGTVTIHPSAVTDREMLLSDDGAHVWRPFAPTARIEVALNRPGWTWSGHGYFDANFGTRALEADFNYWTWGRFPLRDGSACFYDLDRRDGTSLAAGVGFAADGTPHAIPLPPKQRLKRPLWMVRRDTRSDADFRPHQVKPMLDAPFYNRSAIRTKINGEETTGVYEALDLDRFRGPWLMPMLAVRVPRRKGWPRS
;
A
#
# COMPACT_ATOMS: atom_id res chain seq x y z
N MET A 1 3.98 2.90 -3.77
CA MET A 1 4.90 3.60 -2.83
C MET A 1 4.10 4.01 -1.62
N ILE A 2 4.71 4.14 -0.45
CA ILE A 2 4.00 4.46 0.80
C ILE A 2 4.90 5.33 1.69
N GLY A 3 4.40 6.48 2.12
CA GLY A 3 5.00 7.28 3.19
C GLY A 3 4.45 6.81 4.54
N PHE A 4 5.33 6.43 5.46
CA PHE A 4 4.95 5.95 6.79
C PHE A 4 5.40 6.92 7.87
N ILE A 5 4.50 7.21 8.80
CA ILE A 5 4.79 7.70 10.15
C ILE A 5 4.39 6.55 11.08
N GLY A 6 5.35 5.93 11.77
CA GLY A 6 5.12 4.68 12.49
C GLY A 6 4.89 3.51 11.55
N SER A 7 5.92 3.12 10.78
CA SER A 7 5.77 2.01 9.84
C SER A 7 5.37 0.71 10.55
N VAL A 8 4.17 0.21 10.27
CA VAL A 8 3.64 -1.06 10.83
C VAL A 8 4.53 -2.26 10.52
N PHE A 9 5.28 -2.21 9.40
CA PHE A 9 6.23 -3.24 8.97
C PHE A 9 7.66 -3.03 9.49
N SER A 10 7.90 -2.00 10.32
CA SER A 10 9.24 -1.74 10.85
C SER A 10 9.51 -2.64 12.07
N PRO A 11 10.57 -3.47 12.04
CA PRO A 11 10.99 -4.24 13.20
C PRO A 11 11.46 -3.33 14.33
N TRP A 12 12.09 -2.20 14.00
CA TRP A 12 12.58 -1.23 14.96
C TRP A 12 11.44 -0.57 15.73
N TYR A 13 10.33 -0.27 15.04
CA TYR A 13 9.15 0.31 15.69
C TYR A 13 8.44 -0.71 16.59
N ARG A 14 8.36 -1.98 16.15
CA ARG A 14 7.80 -3.05 16.99
C ARG A 14 8.65 -3.29 18.24
N TRP A 15 9.97 -3.34 18.11
CA TRP A 15 10.87 -3.57 19.24
C TRP A 15 11.00 -2.37 20.18
N SER A 16 10.68 -1.15 19.74
CA SER A 16 10.60 0.02 20.62
C SER A 16 9.28 0.12 21.39
N GLY A 17 8.37 -0.84 21.27
CA GLY A 17 7.07 -0.83 21.97
C GLY A 17 5.96 -0.04 21.26
N ARG A 18 6.26 0.53 20.09
CA ARG A 18 5.32 1.32 19.25
C ARG A 18 4.79 2.63 19.84
N GLU A 19 5.52 3.24 20.77
CA GLU A 19 5.04 4.45 21.48
C GLU A 19 5.21 5.76 20.68
N ASN A 20 6.34 5.95 19.99
CA ASN A 20 6.61 7.16 19.20
C ASN A 20 6.69 6.82 17.68
N PRO A 21 5.59 6.96 16.92
CA PRO A 21 5.58 6.67 15.48
C PRO A 21 6.46 7.63 14.67
N ALA A 22 6.61 8.89 15.09
CA ALA A 22 7.44 9.88 14.40
C ALA A 22 8.92 9.45 14.38
N ASN A 23 9.37 8.75 15.42
CA ASN A 23 10.72 8.17 15.51
C ASN A 23 10.94 6.91 14.64
N HIS A 24 9.94 6.55 13.82
CA HIS A 24 9.94 5.39 12.93
C HIS A 24 9.26 5.70 11.59
N CYS A 25 9.73 6.77 10.95
CA CYS A 25 9.23 7.21 9.65
C CYS A 25 10.05 6.60 8.49
N CYS A 26 9.41 6.32 7.35
CA CYS A 26 10.11 5.88 6.14
C CYS A 26 9.31 6.14 4.86
N LEU A 27 10.01 6.30 3.74
CA LEU A 27 9.39 6.21 2.42
C LEU A 27 9.69 4.83 1.81
N ASN A 28 8.67 4.01 1.69
CA ASN A 28 8.73 2.70 1.05
C ASN A 28 8.47 2.83 -0.46
N VAL A 29 9.46 2.48 -1.27
CA VAL A 29 9.34 2.50 -2.73
C VAL A 29 9.67 1.10 -3.26
N ALA A 30 8.79 0.58 -4.11
CA ALA A 30 8.98 -0.69 -4.81
C ALA A 30 8.72 -0.49 -6.31
N THR A 31 9.69 -0.83 -7.15
CA THR A 31 9.51 -0.93 -8.60
C THR A 31 9.54 -2.39 -9.02
N TYR A 32 8.67 -2.78 -9.95
CA TYR A 32 8.45 -4.17 -10.34
C TYR A 32 8.75 -4.40 -11.82
N GLY A 33 9.40 -5.52 -12.13
CA GLY A 33 9.89 -5.85 -13.47
C GLY A 33 11.41 -6.00 -13.50
N ARG A 34 11.98 -6.11 -14.70
CA ARG A 34 13.43 -6.27 -14.88
C ARG A 34 14.17 -5.10 -14.24
N GLY A 35 15.09 -5.40 -13.32
CA GLY A 35 15.87 -4.38 -12.63
C GLY A 35 15.12 -3.64 -11.51
N GLY A 36 13.94 -4.11 -11.10
CA GLY A 36 13.16 -3.54 -9.99
C GLY A 36 13.97 -3.38 -8.70
N ARG A 37 13.61 -2.39 -7.89
CA ARG A 37 14.27 -2.07 -6.61
C ARG A 37 13.24 -1.86 -5.52
N TRP A 38 13.68 -2.12 -4.31
CA TRP A 38 12.90 -1.86 -3.10
C TRP A 38 13.73 -1.04 -2.13
N THR A 39 13.13 -0.01 -1.56
CA THR A 39 13.74 0.89 -0.57
C THR A 39 12.82 0.98 0.64
N MET A 40 13.40 0.91 1.84
CA MET A 40 12.71 1.20 3.08
C MET A 40 13.75 1.42 4.18
N THR A 41 14.10 2.66 4.45
CA THR A 41 14.99 3.02 5.58
C THR A 41 14.16 3.59 6.70
N ASP A 42 14.16 2.94 7.87
CA ASP A 42 13.52 3.44 9.08
C ASP A 42 14.34 4.59 9.69
N ARG A 43 13.72 5.75 9.85
CA ARG A 43 14.38 7.00 10.27
C ARG A 43 13.81 7.52 11.58
N GLY A 44 14.67 8.23 12.32
CA GLY A 44 14.27 8.89 13.55
C GLY A 44 13.47 10.15 13.30
N GLU A 45 12.93 10.70 14.38
CA GLU A 45 12.00 11.83 14.36
C GLU A 45 12.57 13.07 13.69
N GLU A 46 13.88 13.31 13.82
CA GLU A 46 14.56 14.44 13.18
C GLU A 46 14.55 14.40 11.64
N ALA A 47 14.21 13.25 11.04
CA ALA A 47 14.02 13.11 9.61
C ALA A 47 12.59 13.44 9.15
N LEU A 48 11.64 13.62 10.07
CA LEU A 48 10.25 13.89 9.76
C LEU A 48 9.99 15.40 9.76
N GLY A 49 9.46 15.91 8.66
CA GLY A 49 8.93 17.27 8.57
C GLY A 49 7.49 17.22 8.10
N LEU A 50 6.60 17.93 8.81
CA LEU A 50 5.19 17.99 8.46
C LEU A 50 4.76 19.45 8.27
N SER A 51 3.95 19.67 7.25
CA SER A 51 3.18 20.89 7.09
C SER A 51 1.81 20.51 6.52
N ARG A 52 0.94 21.51 6.31
CA ARG A 52 -0.37 21.31 5.69
C ARG A 52 -0.28 20.56 4.36
N ASP A 53 0.71 20.90 3.54
CA ASP A 53 0.80 20.45 2.14
C ASP A 53 2.03 19.55 1.89
N ALA A 54 2.80 19.18 2.92
CA ALA A 54 4.01 18.38 2.76
C ALA A 54 4.27 17.37 3.88
N LEU A 55 4.70 16.17 3.48
CA LEU A 55 5.32 15.15 4.30
C LEU A 55 6.77 14.95 3.83
N GLN A 56 7.73 15.42 4.62
CA GLN A 56 9.16 15.18 4.43
C GLN A 56 9.60 13.97 5.25
N ILE A 57 10.30 13.02 4.63
CA ILE A 57 10.95 11.90 5.30
C ILE A 57 12.39 11.79 4.81
N GLY A 58 13.31 12.24 5.65
CA GLY A 58 14.75 12.26 5.39
C GLY A 58 15.06 13.06 4.12
N PRO A 59 15.54 12.43 3.03
CA PRO A 59 15.89 13.13 1.80
C PRO A 59 14.73 13.16 0.77
N SER A 60 13.58 12.57 1.10
CA SER A 60 12.44 12.37 0.19
C SER A 60 11.21 13.12 0.72
N ALA A 61 10.31 13.56 -0.17
CA ALA A 61 9.16 14.38 0.19
C ALA A 61 7.91 14.00 -0.61
N MET A 62 6.74 14.10 -0.01
CA MET A 62 5.44 14.10 -0.68
C MET A 62 4.85 15.50 -0.51
N VAL A 63 4.64 16.23 -1.60
CA VAL A 63 4.23 17.64 -1.57
C VAL A 63 3.05 17.87 -2.49
N TRP A 64 1.94 18.39 -1.96
CA TRP A 64 0.84 18.90 -2.75
C TRP A 64 1.24 20.20 -3.43
N LYS A 65 1.08 20.27 -4.75
CA LYS A 65 1.35 21.45 -5.57
C LYS A 65 0.13 21.78 -6.41
N GLY A 66 -0.77 22.59 -5.86
CA GLY A 66 -2.04 22.90 -6.50
C GLY A 66 -2.92 21.66 -6.57
N ASP A 67 -3.18 21.18 -7.77
CA ASP A 67 -4.08 20.07 -8.09
C ASP A 67 -3.41 18.68 -8.13
N ARG A 68 -2.11 18.60 -7.88
CA ARG A 68 -1.33 17.36 -7.98
C ARG A 68 -0.47 17.10 -6.76
N LEU A 69 -0.15 15.82 -6.54
CA LEU A 69 0.79 15.39 -5.52
C LEU A 69 2.12 15.01 -6.17
N GLU A 70 3.20 15.73 -5.83
CA GLU A 70 4.56 15.42 -6.27
C GLU A 70 5.29 14.64 -5.18
N VAL A 71 5.74 13.43 -5.51
CA VAL A 71 6.59 12.65 -4.61
C VAL A 71 8.03 12.64 -5.11
N GLN A 72 8.88 13.37 -4.39
CA GLN A 72 10.31 13.44 -4.60
C GLN A 72 10.98 12.28 -3.87
N ILE A 73 11.56 11.37 -4.64
CA ILE A 73 12.19 10.15 -4.12
C ILE A 73 13.70 10.35 -4.13
N ASN A 74 14.36 10.02 -3.03
CA ASN A 74 15.81 10.06 -2.92
C ASN A 74 16.32 8.98 -1.95
N GLU A 75 16.01 7.73 -2.26
CA GLU A 75 16.19 6.58 -1.37
C GLU A 75 17.33 5.66 -1.80
N VAL A 76 17.74 4.78 -0.89
CA VAL A 76 18.73 3.71 -1.14
C VAL A 76 18.04 2.36 -1.06
N SER A 77 18.28 1.49 -2.05
CA SER A 77 17.66 0.17 -2.11
C SER A 77 18.36 -0.86 -1.24
N THR A 78 17.61 -1.78 -0.68
CA THR A 78 18.15 -2.97 0.01
C THR A 78 17.98 -4.22 -0.88
N PRO A 79 18.93 -5.18 -0.88
CA PRO A 79 20.24 -5.18 -0.21
C PRO A 79 21.38 -4.51 -1.00
N HIS A 80 21.12 -4.07 -2.23
CA HIS A 80 22.19 -3.70 -3.18
C HIS A 80 22.74 -2.27 -3.05
N ALA A 81 22.28 -1.48 -2.06
CA ALA A 81 22.69 -0.10 -1.81
C ALA A 81 22.61 0.87 -3.02
N GLN A 82 21.72 0.62 -3.98
CA GLN A 82 21.60 1.43 -5.19
C GLN A 82 20.64 2.60 -4.99
N ARG A 83 20.95 3.75 -5.61
CA ARG A 83 20.09 4.94 -5.53
C ARG A 83 18.82 4.77 -6.36
N VAL A 84 17.68 5.08 -5.74
CA VAL A 84 16.39 5.32 -6.40
C VAL A 84 16.07 6.79 -6.18
N LYS A 85 16.20 7.60 -7.23
CA LYS A 85 16.04 9.06 -7.17
C LYS A 85 15.16 9.55 -8.33
N GLY A 86 14.33 10.55 -8.09
CA GLY A 86 13.51 11.19 -9.12
C GLY A 86 12.15 11.61 -8.57
N THR A 87 11.18 11.77 -9.45
CA THR A 87 9.85 12.26 -9.09
C THR A 87 8.76 11.32 -9.59
N VAL A 88 7.75 11.11 -8.77
CA VAL A 88 6.46 10.55 -9.18
C VAL A 88 5.41 11.63 -8.99
N THR A 89 4.76 12.05 -10.06
CA THR A 89 3.67 13.03 -10.03
C THR A 89 2.35 12.30 -10.14
N ILE A 90 1.42 12.56 -9.22
CA ILE A 90 0.08 12.00 -9.19
C ILE A 90 -0.89 13.13 -9.53
N HIS A 91 -1.69 12.94 -10.57
CA HIS A 91 -2.78 13.80 -11.01
C HIS A 91 -4.10 13.11 -10.68
N PRO A 92 -4.71 13.38 -9.52
CA PRO A 92 -6.03 12.87 -9.18
C PRO A 92 -7.07 13.30 -10.22
N SER A 93 -7.98 12.40 -10.59
CA SER A 93 -9.21 12.80 -11.29
C SER A 93 -10.17 13.53 -10.33
N ALA A 94 -10.13 13.16 -9.05
CA ALA A 94 -10.78 13.84 -7.94
C ALA A 94 -10.14 13.44 -6.61
N VAL A 95 -10.41 14.22 -5.57
CA VAL A 95 -9.99 13.92 -4.18
C VAL A 95 -11.24 13.71 -3.32
N THR A 96 -11.37 12.51 -2.75
CA THR A 96 -12.53 12.15 -1.93
C THR A 96 -12.33 12.50 -0.46
N ASP A 97 -13.45 12.70 0.23
CA ASP A 97 -13.57 12.87 1.67
C ASP A 97 -14.02 11.59 2.38
N ARG A 98 -14.09 10.46 1.67
CA ARG A 98 -14.64 9.21 2.20
C ARG A 98 -13.63 8.48 3.07
N GLU A 99 -14.12 7.98 4.19
CA GLU A 99 -13.39 7.14 5.12
C GLU A 99 -14.18 5.85 5.37
N MET A 100 -13.46 4.75 5.53
CA MET A 100 -14.03 3.46 5.88
C MET A 100 -13.37 2.95 7.14
N LEU A 101 -14.18 2.67 8.15
CA LEU A 101 -13.72 2.03 9.37
C LEU A 101 -13.47 0.55 9.09
N LEU A 102 -12.25 0.08 9.37
CA LEU A 102 -11.87 -1.33 9.26
C LEU A 102 -12.13 -2.07 10.59
N SER A 103 -12.20 -1.34 11.70
CA SER A 103 -12.67 -1.81 13.01
C SER A 103 -13.80 -0.91 13.50
N ASP A 104 -14.76 -1.49 14.22
CA ASP A 104 -16.00 -0.80 14.59
C ASP A 104 -15.77 0.35 15.59
N ASP A 105 -14.67 0.30 16.34
CA ASP A 105 -14.22 1.34 17.27
C ASP A 105 -13.37 2.44 16.61
N GLY A 106 -13.18 2.38 15.29
CA GLY A 106 -12.42 3.37 14.53
C GLY A 106 -10.90 3.34 14.75
N ALA A 107 -10.36 2.30 15.39
CA ALA A 107 -8.91 2.16 15.58
C ALA A 107 -8.12 1.92 14.30
N HIS A 108 -8.81 1.53 13.21
CA HIS A 108 -8.24 1.33 11.88
C HIS A 108 -9.15 1.97 10.84
N VAL A 109 -8.61 2.91 10.05
CA VAL A 109 -9.35 3.67 9.05
C VAL A 109 -8.62 3.63 7.72
N TRP A 110 -9.35 3.34 6.65
CA TRP A 110 -8.86 3.46 5.27
C TRP A 110 -9.52 4.63 4.57
N ARG A 111 -8.71 5.42 3.85
CA ARG A 111 -9.13 6.62 3.13
C ARG A 111 -8.62 6.63 1.68
N PRO A 112 -9.46 6.35 0.68
CA PRO A 112 -9.09 6.41 -0.73
C PRO A 112 -9.15 7.85 -1.26
N PHE A 113 -8.08 8.64 -1.03
CA PHE A 113 -8.02 10.04 -1.48
C PHE A 113 -8.26 10.19 -2.98
N ALA A 114 -7.49 9.54 -3.84
CA ALA A 114 -7.66 9.57 -5.28
C ALA A 114 -7.87 8.13 -5.80
N PRO A 115 -9.12 7.64 -5.85
CA PRO A 115 -9.44 6.29 -6.32
C PRO A 115 -9.05 6.09 -7.78
N THR A 116 -9.03 7.17 -8.56
CA THR A 116 -8.54 7.24 -9.93
C THR A 116 -7.59 8.41 -10.09
N ALA A 117 -6.41 8.15 -10.63
CA ALA A 117 -5.43 9.16 -10.96
C ALA A 117 -4.64 8.78 -12.22
N ARG A 118 -4.04 9.78 -12.87
CA ARG A 118 -2.95 9.60 -13.83
C ARG A 118 -1.64 9.83 -13.10
N ILE A 119 -0.63 9.02 -13.37
CA ILE A 119 0.72 9.20 -12.82
C ILE A 119 1.74 9.41 -13.90
N GLU A 120 2.76 10.18 -13.57
CA GLU A 120 3.99 10.33 -14.32
C GLU A 120 5.14 9.91 -13.41
N VAL A 121 5.98 9.01 -13.90
CA VAL A 121 7.14 8.50 -13.19
C VAL A 121 8.36 8.94 -13.96
N ALA A 122 9.29 9.61 -13.29
CA ALA A 122 10.57 10.03 -13.85
C ALA A 122 11.67 9.74 -12.83
N LEU A 123 12.24 8.53 -12.90
CA LEU A 123 13.32 8.08 -12.01
C LEU A 123 14.66 8.01 -12.75
N ASN A 124 15.74 7.94 -11.97
CA ASN A 124 17.14 8.01 -12.38
C ASN A 124 17.68 6.79 -13.14
N ARG A 125 16.86 6.08 -13.91
CA ARG A 125 17.28 4.90 -14.69
C ARG A 125 16.63 4.83 -16.07
N PRO A 126 17.34 4.30 -17.09
CA PRO A 126 16.74 4.00 -18.37
C PRO A 126 15.50 3.09 -18.22
N GLY A 127 14.41 3.45 -18.90
CA GLY A 127 13.14 2.73 -18.85
C GLY A 127 12.29 2.98 -17.59
N TRP A 128 12.73 3.86 -16.67
CA TRP A 128 11.95 4.27 -15.49
C TRP A 128 11.34 5.67 -15.65
N THR A 129 11.11 6.06 -16.90
CA THR A 129 10.33 7.24 -17.26
C THR A 129 9.12 6.80 -18.05
N TRP A 130 7.92 6.95 -17.48
CA TRP A 130 6.66 6.49 -18.10
C TRP A 130 5.45 7.14 -17.42
N SER A 131 4.31 7.10 -18.08
CA SER A 131 3.02 7.54 -17.54
C SER A 131 2.00 6.40 -17.54
N GLY A 132 1.02 6.46 -16.64
CA GLY A 132 -0.03 5.44 -16.57
C GLY A 132 -1.11 5.74 -15.55
N HIS A 133 -1.91 4.73 -15.21
CA HIS A 133 -2.92 4.83 -14.17
C HIS A 133 -2.30 4.74 -12.78
N GLY A 134 -2.84 5.51 -11.85
CA GLY A 134 -2.47 5.51 -10.44
C GLY A 134 -3.66 5.59 -9.50
N TYR A 135 -3.32 5.54 -8.22
CA TYR A 135 -4.22 5.50 -7.09
C TYR A 135 -3.48 6.10 -5.89
N PHE A 136 -4.19 6.84 -5.04
CA PHE A 136 -3.63 7.40 -3.82
C PHE A 136 -4.60 7.23 -2.65
N ASP A 137 -4.09 6.69 -1.55
CA ASP A 137 -4.82 6.46 -0.32
C ASP A 137 -3.96 6.63 0.92
N ALA A 138 -4.61 6.60 2.07
CA ALA A 138 -3.96 6.44 3.36
C ALA A 138 -4.69 5.45 4.23
N ASN A 139 -3.94 4.88 5.16
CA ASN A 139 -4.47 4.10 6.26
C ASN A 139 -4.01 4.79 7.55
N PHE A 140 -4.92 4.93 8.51
CA PHE A 140 -4.67 5.49 9.83
C PHE A 140 -5.00 4.43 10.86
N GLY A 141 -4.27 4.42 11.96
CA GLY A 141 -4.65 3.57 13.09
C GLY A 141 -3.94 3.93 14.38
N THR A 142 -4.62 3.60 15.47
CA THR A 142 -4.12 3.82 16.85
C THR A 142 -3.60 2.53 17.48
N ARG A 143 -3.76 1.39 16.80
CA ARG A 143 -3.30 0.08 17.25
C ARG A 143 -2.56 -0.69 16.17
N ALA A 144 -1.81 -1.69 16.63
CA ALA A 144 -1.16 -2.66 15.79
C ALA A 144 -2.16 -3.44 14.93
N LEU A 145 -1.93 -3.55 13.61
CA LEU A 145 -2.77 -4.36 12.72
C LEU A 145 -2.90 -5.79 13.25
N GLU A 146 -1.80 -6.38 13.69
CA GLU A 146 -1.77 -7.75 14.18
C GLU A 146 -2.42 -7.96 15.54
N ALA A 147 -2.79 -6.89 16.26
CA ALA A 147 -3.55 -6.98 17.50
C ALA A 147 -5.05 -7.21 17.24
N ASP A 148 -5.55 -6.78 16.08
CA ASP A 148 -6.99 -6.76 15.79
C ASP A 148 -7.38 -7.62 14.58
N PHE A 149 -6.45 -7.91 13.67
CA PHE A 149 -6.71 -8.65 12.43
C PHE A 149 -5.90 -9.95 12.33
N ASN A 150 -6.52 -10.99 11.74
CA ASN A 150 -5.89 -12.25 11.38
C ASN A 150 -5.40 -12.23 9.93
N TYR A 151 -6.23 -11.71 9.04
CA TYR A 151 -5.98 -11.73 7.60
C TYR A 151 -6.78 -10.63 6.93
N TRP A 152 -6.23 -10.06 5.85
CA TRP A 152 -7.04 -9.28 4.93
C TRP A 152 -6.70 -9.57 3.47
N THR A 153 -7.61 -9.16 2.60
CA THR A 153 -7.29 -8.86 1.20
C THR A 153 -7.81 -7.49 0.84
N TRP A 154 -7.08 -6.83 -0.04
CA TRP A 154 -7.47 -5.56 -0.62
C TRP A 154 -7.25 -5.61 -2.12
N GLY A 155 -8.17 -5.05 -2.89
CA GLY A 155 -8.00 -4.93 -4.33
C GLY A 155 -8.62 -3.65 -4.87
N ARG A 156 -7.95 -3.04 -5.84
CA ARG A 156 -8.47 -1.90 -6.61
C ARG A 156 -8.40 -2.21 -8.09
N PHE A 157 -9.54 -2.15 -8.74
CA PHE A 157 -9.75 -2.52 -10.13
C PHE A 157 -10.23 -1.31 -10.93
N PRO A 158 -9.52 -0.88 -11.99
CA PRO A 158 -10.08 0.09 -12.92
C PRO A 158 -11.31 -0.53 -13.62
N LEU A 159 -12.36 0.25 -13.79
CA LEU A 159 -13.53 -0.13 -14.58
C LEU A 159 -13.74 0.92 -15.67
N ARG A 160 -14.56 0.63 -16.68
CA ARG A 160 -14.84 1.55 -17.80
C ARG A 160 -15.35 2.91 -17.31
N ASP A 161 -16.17 2.91 -16.25
CA ASP A 161 -16.83 4.11 -15.69
C ASP A 161 -16.14 4.61 -14.40
N GLY A 162 -14.94 4.11 -14.08
CA GLY A 162 -14.15 4.56 -12.93
C GLY A 162 -13.31 3.46 -12.28
N SER A 163 -13.62 3.09 -11.04
CA SER A 163 -12.92 2.00 -10.35
C SER A 163 -13.74 1.36 -9.25
N ALA A 164 -13.39 0.13 -8.89
CA ALA A 164 -13.93 -0.57 -7.74
C ALA A 164 -12.83 -0.96 -6.77
N CYS A 165 -13.07 -0.76 -5.48
CA CYS A 165 -12.22 -1.23 -4.40
C CYS A 165 -12.97 -2.27 -3.57
N PHE A 166 -12.26 -3.33 -3.19
CA PHE A 166 -12.76 -4.37 -2.30
C PHE A 166 -11.82 -4.56 -1.13
N TYR A 167 -12.40 -4.67 0.06
CA TYR A 167 -11.68 -4.90 1.31
C TYR A 167 -12.36 -6.06 2.04
N ASP A 168 -11.60 -7.11 2.32
CA ASP A 168 -12.08 -8.28 3.04
C ASP A 168 -11.17 -8.53 4.23
N LEU A 169 -11.71 -8.57 5.44
CA LEU A 169 -10.94 -8.73 6.68
C LEU A 169 -11.52 -9.83 7.57
N ASP A 170 -10.63 -10.64 8.12
CA ASP A 170 -10.92 -11.56 9.22
C ASP A 170 -10.32 -10.95 10.50
N ARG A 171 -11.17 -10.63 11.48
CA ARG A 171 -10.77 -9.98 12.75
C ARG A 171 -10.48 -11.03 13.83
N ARG A 172 -9.69 -10.65 14.83
CA ARG A 172 -9.26 -11.53 15.93
C ARG A 172 -10.36 -11.91 16.90
N ASP A 173 -11.37 -11.06 17.03
CA ASP A 173 -12.56 -11.32 17.82
C ASP A 173 -13.51 -12.35 17.18
N GLY A 174 -13.16 -12.87 15.99
CA GLY A 174 -13.94 -13.84 15.23
C GLY A 174 -14.95 -13.21 14.26
N THR A 175 -15.08 -11.88 14.25
CA THR A 175 -15.92 -11.17 13.28
C THR A 175 -15.19 -10.98 11.94
N SER A 176 -15.93 -10.60 10.90
CA SER A 176 -15.36 -10.33 9.57
C SER A 176 -15.98 -9.09 8.95
N LEU A 177 -15.22 -8.43 8.08
CA LEU A 177 -15.69 -7.33 7.24
C LEU A 177 -15.59 -7.76 5.78
N ALA A 178 -16.63 -7.46 5.01
CA ALA A 178 -16.61 -7.51 3.56
C ALA A 178 -17.16 -6.17 3.04
N ALA A 179 -16.29 -5.40 2.40
CA ALA A 179 -16.62 -4.07 1.91
C ALA A 179 -16.29 -3.93 0.42
N GLY A 180 -17.18 -3.26 -0.30
CA GLY A 180 -17.04 -2.94 -1.71
C GLY A 180 -17.49 -1.51 -1.92
N VAL A 181 -16.67 -0.73 -2.63
CA VAL A 181 -17.01 0.65 -3.01
C VAL A 181 -16.63 0.88 -4.46
N GLY A 182 -17.59 1.39 -5.23
CA GLY A 182 -17.37 1.91 -6.57
C GLY A 182 -17.07 3.40 -6.50
N PHE A 183 -16.24 3.86 -7.43
CA PHE A 183 -15.96 5.27 -7.66
C PHE A 183 -16.20 5.56 -9.13
N ALA A 184 -17.03 6.55 -9.43
CA ALA A 184 -17.18 7.05 -10.79
C ALA A 184 -15.88 7.76 -11.25
N ALA A 185 -15.80 8.11 -12.54
CA ALA A 185 -14.65 8.79 -13.11
C ALA A 185 -14.31 10.13 -12.45
N ASP A 186 -15.31 10.83 -11.91
CA ASP A 186 -15.20 12.08 -11.14
C ASP A 186 -14.92 11.84 -9.64
N GLY A 187 -14.64 10.59 -9.24
CA GLY A 187 -14.39 10.18 -7.86
C GLY A 187 -15.64 10.04 -6.99
N THR A 188 -16.84 10.27 -7.51
CA THR A 188 -18.09 10.12 -6.75
C THR A 188 -18.24 8.67 -6.27
N PRO A 189 -18.32 8.42 -4.94
CA PRO A 189 -18.48 7.09 -4.40
C PRO A 189 -19.91 6.57 -4.63
N HIS A 190 -20.04 5.29 -4.92
CA HIS A 190 -21.33 4.61 -5.01
C HIS A 190 -21.22 3.18 -4.49
N ALA A 191 -22.35 2.62 -4.05
CA ALA A 191 -22.41 1.23 -3.67
C ALA A 191 -22.17 0.34 -4.89
N ILE A 192 -21.39 -0.73 -4.70
CA ILE A 192 -21.16 -1.75 -5.72
C ILE A 192 -21.52 -3.11 -5.13
N PRO A 193 -22.18 -4.01 -5.89
CA PRO A 193 -22.36 -5.38 -5.45
C PRO A 193 -21.04 -6.04 -5.09
N LEU A 194 -21.05 -6.94 -4.11
CA LEU A 194 -19.90 -7.76 -3.75
C LEU A 194 -19.95 -9.07 -4.53
N PRO A 195 -19.08 -9.29 -5.54
CA PRO A 195 -18.98 -10.59 -6.19
C PRO A 195 -18.53 -11.66 -5.18
N PRO A 196 -18.76 -12.96 -5.44
CA PRO A 196 -18.24 -14.00 -4.56
C PRO A 196 -16.70 -13.97 -4.47
N LYS A 197 -16.17 -14.54 -3.38
CA LYS A 197 -14.73 -14.77 -3.25
C LYS A 197 -14.32 -15.98 -4.09
N GLN A 198 -13.29 -15.80 -4.89
CA GLN A 198 -12.68 -16.83 -5.72
C GLN A 198 -11.22 -17.03 -5.35
N ARG A 199 -10.78 -18.28 -5.30
CA ARG A 199 -9.41 -18.64 -4.88
C ARG A 199 -8.41 -18.33 -5.98
N LEU A 200 -7.27 -17.75 -5.59
CA LEU A 200 -6.10 -17.62 -6.43
C LEU A 200 -5.10 -18.74 -6.11
N LYS A 201 -4.28 -19.13 -7.10
CA LYS A 201 -3.16 -20.05 -6.86
C LYS A 201 -2.27 -19.48 -5.76
N ARG A 202 -1.72 -20.30 -4.87
CA ARG A 202 -0.76 -19.82 -3.86
C ARG A 202 0.57 -19.38 -4.50
N PRO A 203 1.23 -18.32 -3.99
CA PRO A 203 2.54 -17.87 -4.47
C PRO A 203 3.66 -18.71 -3.83
N LEU A 204 4.95 -18.34 -4.03
CA LEU A 204 6.09 -19.13 -3.54
C LEU A 204 6.08 -19.23 -2.01
N TRP A 205 5.76 -18.13 -1.33
CA TRP A 205 5.64 -18.11 0.13
C TRP A 205 4.36 -18.73 0.68
N MET A 206 3.51 -19.30 -0.18
CA MET A 206 2.30 -20.03 0.20
C MET A 206 1.24 -19.23 0.96
N VAL A 207 1.33 -17.89 0.95
CA VAL A 207 0.29 -17.00 1.50
C VAL A 207 -1.06 -17.35 0.87
N ARG A 208 -2.12 -17.47 1.69
CA ARG A 208 -3.49 -17.67 1.21
C ARG A 208 -3.89 -16.46 0.36
N ARG A 209 -4.60 -16.71 -0.75
CA ARG A 209 -5.05 -15.67 -1.65
C ARG A 209 -6.45 -15.99 -2.18
N ASP A 210 -7.32 -15.01 -2.07
CA ASP A 210 -8.69 -15.00 -2.56
C ASP A 210 -9.03 -13.58 -3.00
N THR A 211 -9.87 -13.44 -4.01
CA THR A 211 -10.25 -12.13 -4.57
C THR A 211 -11.72 -12.13 -4.96
N ARG A 212 -12.30 -10.96 -5.11
CA ARG A 212 -13.67 -10.78 -5.60
C ARG A 212 -13.71 -10.97 -7.12
N SER A 213 -14.59 -11.85 -7.58
CA SER A 213 -14.78 -12.15 -9.01
C SER A 213 -16.19 -12.66 -9.26
N ASP A 214 -16.76 -12.32 -10.40
CA ASP A 214 -18.02 -12.92 -10.86
C ASP A 214 -17.92 -14.45 -10.87
N ALA A 215 -19.03 -15.14 -10.58
CA ALA A 215 -19.05 -16.59 -10.38
C ALA A 215 -18.62 -17.40 -11.63
N ASP A 216 -18.82 -16.83 -12.81
CA ASP A 216 -18.51 -17.44 -14.11
C ASP A 216 -17.06 -17.20 -14.57
N PHE A 217 -16.26 -16.44 -13.81
CA PHE A 217 -14.90 -16.08 -14.18
C PHE A 217 -13.88 -16.70 -13.23
N ARG A 218 -12.76 -17.21 -13.76
CA ARG A 218 -11.65 -17.70 -12.93
C ARG A 218 -10.54 -16.64 -12.83
N PRO A 219 -10.43 -15.91 -11.71
CA PRO A 219 -9.40 -14.89 -11.58
C PRO A 219 -8.02 -15.52 -11.53
N HIS A 220 -7.04 -14.80 -12.08
CA HIS A 220 -5.66 -15.27 -12.12
C HIS A 220 -4.66 -14.12 -12.08
N GLN A 221 -3.47 -14.43 -11.61
CA GLN A 221 -2.37 -13.47 -11.56
C GLN A 221 -1.83 -13.22 -12.96
N VAL A 222 -1.72 -11.94 -13.35
CA VAL A 222 -1.11 -11.53 -14.63
C VAL A 222 0.28 -10.94 -14.45
N LYS A 223 0.58 -10.34 -13.29
CA LYS A 223 1.92 -9.80 -13.00
C LYS A 223 2.31 -10.02 -11.53
N PRO A 224 3.38 -10.78 -11.24
CA PRO A 224 3.93 -10.84 -9.89
C PRO A 224 4.54 -9.47 -9.54
N MET A 225 4.30 -8.99 -8.31
CA MET A 225 4.87 -7.74 -7.82
C MET A 225 5.71 -8.00 -6.55
N LEU A 226 5.08 -8.31 -5.42
CA LEU A 226 5.77 -8.63 -4.18
C LEU A 226 5.30 -9.98 -3.63
N ASP A 227 6.25 -10.83 -3.23
CA ASP A 227 5.96 -12.09 -2.58
C ASP A 227 6.85 -12.25 -1.34
N ALA A 228 6.23 -12.33 -0.17
CA ALA A 228 6.87 -12.39 1.14
C ALA A 228 6.14 -13.38 2.05
N PRO A 229 6.75 -13.84 3.17
CA PRO A 229 6.18 -14.88 4.02
C PRO A 229 4.75 -14.59 4.52
N PHE A 230 4.40 -13.32 4.71
CA PHE A 230 3.13 -12.86 5.28
C PHE A 230 2.36 -11.91 4.36
N TYR A 231 2.93 -11.52 3.22
CA TYR A 231 2.34 -10.49 2.35
C TYR A 231 2.57 -10.84 0.88
N ASN A 232 1.53 -10.67 0.08
CA ASN A 232 1.60 -10.81 -1.36
C ASN A 232 0.92 -9.63 -2.04
N ARG A 233 1.58 -9.06 -3.06
CA ARG A 233 1.00 -8.08 -3.98
C ARG A 233 1.18 -8.57 -5.41
N SER A 234 0.13 -8.42 -6.21
CA SER A 234 0.18 -8.75 -7.64
C SER A 234 -0.83 -7.93 -8.43
N ALA A 235 -0.62 -7.86 -9.75
CA ALA A 235 -1.71 -7.51 -10.65
C ALA A 235 -2.47 -8.79 -10.99
N ILE A 236 -3.79 -8.77 -10.85
CA ILE A 236 -4.66 -9.89 -11.16
C ILE A 236 -5.68 -9.49 -12.21
N ARG A 237 -6.04 -10.43 -13.08
CA ARG A 237 -7.20 -10.31 -13.95
C ARG A 237 -8.39 -10.99 -13.29
N THR A 238 -9.51 -10.27 -13.25
CA THR A 238 -10.79 -10.68 -12.64
C THR A 238 -11.95 -10.14 -13.48
N LYS A 239 -13.18 -10.53 -13.15
CA LYS A 239 -14.40 -9.98 -13.73
C LYS A 239 -15.28 -9.43 -12.62
N ILE A 240 -15.77 -8.21 -12.77
CA ILE A 240 -16.62 -7.51 -11.79
C ILE A 240 -17.85 -6.99 -12.54
N ASN A 241 -19.05 -7.45 -12.16
CA ASN A 241 -20.32 -7.00 -12.74
C ASN A 241 -20.35 -7.12 -14.28
N GLY A 242 -19.86 -8.23 -14.82
CA GLY A 242 -19.80 -8.46 -16.26
C GLY A 242 -18.52 -7.97 -16.93
N GLU A 243 -17.74 -7.10 -16.28
CA GLU A 243 -16.58 -6.44 -16.88
C GLU A 243 -15.27 -7.12 -16.49
N GLU A 244 -14.52 -7.60 -17.49
CA GLU A 244 -13.15 -8.08 -17.27
C GLU A 244 -12.17 -6.92 -17.05
N THR A 245 -11.39 -7.00 -15.98
CA THR A 245 -10.47 -5.94 -15.58
C THR A 245 -9.16 -6.51 -15.02
N THR A 246 -8.11 -5.70 -15.02
CA THR A 246 -6.83 -5.98 -14.36
C THR A 246 -6.52 -4.90 -13.35
N GLY A 247 -6.42 -5.31 -12.08
CA GLY A 247 -6.22 -4.41 -10.95
C GLY A 247 -5.10 -4.84 -10.03
N VAL A 248 -4.76 -3.97 -9.08
CA VAL A 248 -3.81 -4.28 -8.01
C VAL A 248 -4.56 -5.06 -6.93
N TYR A 249 -3.91 -6.09 -6.43
CA TYR A 249 -4.43 -6.96 -5.38
C TYR A 249 -3.35 -7.25 -4.33
N GLU A 250 -3.79 -7.31 -3.08
CA GLU A 250 -2.97 -7.53 -1.90
C GLU A 250 -3.60 -8.58 -0.99
N ALA A 251 -2.77 -9.44 -0.42
CA ALA A 251 -3.13 -10.35 0.67
C ALA A 251 -2.13 -10.18 1.81
N LEU A 252 -2.63 -10.06 3.04
CA LEU A 252 -1.82 -9.91 4.25
C LEU A 252 -2.28 -10.93 5.29
N ASP A 253 -1.34 -11.75 5.74
CA ASP A 253 -1.54 -12.78 6.75
C ASP A 253 -0.87 -12.31 8.06
N LEU A 254 -1.69 -11.82 8.98
CA LEU A 254 -1.22 -11.21 10.22
C LEU A 254 -0.92 -12.24 11.31
N ASP A 255 -1.49 -13.45 11.21
CA ASP A 255 -1.06 -14.57 12.04
C ASP A 255 0.39 -14.95 11.73
N ARG A 256 0.74 -15.04 10.44
CA ARG A 256 2.12 -15.19 10.03
C ARG A 256 2.95 -14.00 10.48
N PHE A 257 2.48 -12.77 10.25
CA PHE A 257 3.19 -11.52 10.62
C PHE A 257 3.60 -11.45 12.11
N ARG A 258 2.80 -12.02 13.00
CA ARG A 258 3.11 -12.10 14.45
C ARG A 258 4.25 -13.03 14.78
N GLY A 259 4.56 -13.98 13.90
CA GLY A 259 5.56 -15.03 14.10
C GLY A 259 6.89 -14.46 14.58
N PRO A 260 7.54 -15.13 15.57
CA PRO A 260 8.71 -14.57 16.27
C PRO A 260 9.92 -14.36 15.36
N TRP A 261 10.03 -15.09 14.25
CA TRP A 261 11.14 -14.99 13.30
C TRP A 261 11.02 -13.85 12.28
N LEU A 262 9.84 -13.25 12.11
CA LEU A 262 9.65 -12.27 11.05
C LEU A 262 10.31 -10.93 11.31
N MET A 263 10.25 -10.41 12.55
CA MET A 263 10.91 -9.13 12.87
C MET A 263 12.44 -9.22 12.69
N PRO A 264 13.13 -10.27 13.16
CA PRO A 264 14.54 -10.50 12.83
C PRO A 264 14.80 -10.55 11.32
N MET A 265 13.99 -11.28 10.55
CA MET A 265 14.15 -11.36 9.08
C MET A 265 13.96 -10.00 8.40
N LEU A 266 12.99 -9.19 8.85
CA LEU A 266 12.75 -7.85 8.33
C LEU A 266 13.88 -6.88 8.70
N ALA A 267 14.51 -7.03 9.86
CA ALA A 267 15.59 -6.15 10.30
C ALA A 267 16.82 -6.21 9.39
N VAL A 268 17.07 -7.37 8.76
CA VAL A 268 18.13 -7.53 7.74
C VAL A 268 17.80 -6.76 6.45
N ARG A 269 16.52 -6.48 6.18
CA ARG A 269 16.06 -5.77 4.98
C ARG A 269 15.75 -4.29 5.21
N VAL A 270 15.34 -3.92 6.42
CA VAL A 270 14.94 -2.56 6.79
C VAL A 270 16.07 -1.95 7.62
N PRO A 271 17.03 -1.23 7.02
CA PRO A 271 18.06 -0.53 7.80
C PRO A 271 17.43 0.56 8.67
N ARG A 272 18.07 0.83 9.82
CA ARG A 272 17.71 1.92 10.74
C ARG A 272 18.75 3.04 10.68
N ARG A 273 18.28 4.29 10.56
CA ARG A 273 19.10 5.50 10.71
C ARG A 273 18.51 6.43 11.76
N LYS A 274 18.98 6.30 13.01
CA LYS A 274 18.42 7.00 14.18
C LYS A 274 18.64 8.52 14.13
N GLY A 275 19.87 8.96 13.89
CA GLY A 275 20.20 10.39 13.78
C GLY A 275 19.98 10.93 12.37
N TRP A 276 19.49 12.17 12.28
CA TRP A 276 19.34 12.89 11.02
C TRP A 276 19.98 14.29 11.13
N PRO A 277 20.86 14.69 10.20
CA PRO A 277 21.44 16.03 10.24
C PRO A 277 20.32 17.06 10.13
N ARG A 278 20.30 18.01 11.08
CA ARG A 278 19.45 19.20 10.95
C ARG A 278 20.07 20.06 9.85
N SER A 279 19.27 20.33 8.81
CA SER A 279 19.60 21.28 7.75
C SER A 279 19.54 22.71 8.28
#